data_AF-A0A0F3NFU6-F1
#
_entry.id   AF-A0A0F3NFU6-F1
#
_cell.length_a   1.000
_cell.length_b   1.000
_cell.length_c   1.000
_cell.angle_alpha   90.00
_cell.angle_beta   90.00
_cell.angle_gamma   90.00
#
_symmetry.space_group_name_H-M   'P 1'
#
loop_
_entity.id
_entity.type
_entity.pdbx_description
1 polymer ?
#
loop_
_entity_poly.entity_id
_entity_poly.type
_entity_poly.pdbx_seq_one_letter_code
_entity_poly.pdbx_strand_id
1 'polypeptide(L)'
;MKLYDTFSAAKRVFDPIDSACVKIYACGPTVYDLAHIGNARSAVVYDVLFRLLRELYPEVIYVRNITDVDDKIINAAAETGQNIGDFTERYIRYFHEDMDALNCLSPTVEPRATAEIDTMLQLISRLVESGHAYVKGGSVYFSISSHRHYGRLSGRKIDEMISGNRVSIDAEKLHPGDFVLWKPATEQDIKLGAAWESPWGGGRPGWHIECSAMSYRYLGESFDIHGGGADLMFPHHENELAQNMCAFSGSEYARYWVHNGFLTVNAGEKMSKSLGNVITV
;
A
#
# COMPACT_ATOMS: atom_id res chain seq x y z
N MET A 1 0.14 -16.01 -21.54
CA MET A 1 0.38 -14.55 -21.42
C MET A 1 1.81 -14.31 -20.89
N LYS A 2 2.45 -13.16 -21.17
CA LYS A 2 3.71 -12.74 -20.51
C LYS A 2 3.50 -11.41 -19.79
N LEU A 3 3.98 -11.31 -18.55
CA LEU A 3 3.94 -10.09 -17.75
C LEU A 3 5.36 -9.56 -17.54
N TYR A 4 5.52 -8.24 -17.53
CA TYR A 4 6.77 -7.64 -17.08
C TYR A 4 6.78 -7.68 -15.55
N ASP A 5 7.68 -8.47 -14.98
CA ASP A 5 7.87 -8.57 -13.55
C ASP A 5 8.98 -7.60 -13.13
N THR A 6 8.61 -6.62 -12.31
CA THR A 6 9.53 -5.62 -11.77
C THR A 6 10.62 -6.28 -10.93
N PHE A 7 10.31 -7.32 -10.16
CA PHE A 7 11.29 -7.98 -9.29
C PHE A 7 12.40 -8.66 -10.09
N SER A 8 12.09 -9.27 -11.23
CA SER A 8 13.08 -9.86 -12.13
C SER A 8 13.59 -8.90 -13.23
N ALA A 9 13.04 -7.69 -13.31
CA ALA A 9 13.25 -6.73 -14.39
C ALA A 9 13.07 -7.30 -15.81
N ALA A 10 12.17 -8.28 -15.99
CA ALA A 10 12.04 -9.02 -17.25
C ALA A 10 10.59 -9.44 -17.56
N LYS A 11 10.30 -9.67 -18.84
CA LYS A 11 9.03 -10.30 -19.26
C LYS A 11 9.09 -11.80 -18.98
N ARG A 12 8.32 -12.26 -18.00
CA ARG A 12 8.19 -13.68 -17.62
C ARG A 12 6.90 -14.25 -18.19
N VAL A 13 6.90 -15.55 -18.50
CA VAL A 13 5.65 -16.28 -18.76
C VAL A 13 4.86 -16.27 -17.45
N PHE A 14 3.59 -15.89 -17.54
CA PHE A 14 2.70 -15.92 -16.37
C PHE A 14 2.31 -17.37 -16.08
N ASP A 15 2.64 -17.83 -14.88
CA ASP A 15 2.42 -19.18 -14.36
C ASP A 15 1.86 -19.05 -12.93
N PRO A 16 0.52 -19.08 -12.78
CA PRO A 16 -0.11 -18.85 -11.48
C PRO A 16 0.21 -19.97 -10.49
N ILE A 17 0.09 -19.68 -9.21
CA ILE A 17 0.23 -20.64 -8.11
C ILE A 17 -0.81 -21.75 -8.25
N ASP A 18 -2.05 -21.38 -8.60
CA ASP A 18 -3.14 -22.28 -8.91
C ASP A 18 -3.79 -21.85 -10.24
N SER A 19 -3.81 -22.76 -11.21
CA SER A 19 -4.41 -22.50 -12.53
C SER A 19 -5.94 -22.44 -12.50
N ALA A 20 -6.58 -22.89 -11.42
CA ALA A 20 -8.02 -22.75 -11.22
C ALA A 20 -8.42 -21.36 -10.70
N CYS A 21 -7.56 -20.70 -9.91
CA CYS A 21 -7.86 -19.43 -9.24
C CYS A 21 -6.64 -18.50 -9.19
N VAL A 22 -6.70 -17.41 -9.96
CA VAL A 22 -5.66 -16.37 -9.95
C VAL A 22 -6.00 -15.28 -8.93
N LYS A 23 -5.01 -14.85 -8.13
CA LYS A 23 -5.16 -13.86 -7.06
C LYS A 23 -4.34 -12.61 -7.33
N ILE A 24 -5.01 -11.45 -7.30
CA ILE A 24 -4.44 -10.15 -7.60
C ILE A 24 -4.68 -9.21 -6.42
N TYR A 25 -3.64 -8.54 -5.97
CA TYR A 25 -3.75 -7.35 -5.13
C TYR A 25 -3.26 -6.14 -5.92
N ALA A 26 -4.01 -5.03 -5.95
CA ALA A 26 -3.51 -3.76 -6.44
C ALA A 26 -3.76 -2.64 -5.44
N CYS A 27 -2.73 -1.87 -5.08
CA CYS A 27 -2.87 -0.75 -4.17
C CYS A 27 -3.87 0.28 -4.71
N GLY A 28 -4.87 0.61 -3.90
CA GLY A 28 -5.91 1.58 -4.25
C GLY A 28 -5.64 2.99 -3.73
N PRO A 29 -6.66 3.88 -3.79
CA PRO A 29 -6.48 5.29 -3.48
C PRO A 29 -6.44 5.59 -1.98
N THR A 30 -5.75 6.68 -1.63
CA THR A 30 -5.99 7.41 -0.37
C THR A 30 -7.11 8.42 -0.59
N VAL A 31 -8.21 8.28 0.14
CA VAL A 31 -9.47 9.02 -0.10
C VAL A 31 -9.57 10.32 0.69
N TYR A 32 -8.65 11.25 0.42
CA TYR A 32 -8.61 12.58 1.05
C TYR A 32 -9.03 13.73 0.14
N ASP A 33 -9.23 13.46 -1.15
CA ASP A 33 -9.56 14.42 -2.20
C ASP A 33 -10.18 13.69 -3.40
N LEU A 34 -10.63 14.43 -4.41
CA LEU A 34 -11.08 13.86 -5.70
C LEU A 34 -9.96 13.04 -6.37
N ALA A 35 -10.36 11.98 -7.07
CA ALA A 35 -9.41 11.16 -7.80
C ALA A 35 -8.81 11.97 -8.96
N HIS A 36 -7.49 11.92 -9.10
CA HIS A 36 -6.81 12.48 -10.27
C HIS A 36 -6.55 11.41 -11.32
N ILE A 37 -6.23 11.82 -12.55
CA ILE A 37 -5.99 10.89 -13.67
C ILE A 37 -4.89 9.86 -13.38
N GLY A 38 -3.95 10.14 -12.48
CA GLY A 38 -3.00 9.15 -11.94
C GLY A 38 -3.66 7.96 -11.23
N ASN A 39 -4.65 8.23 -10.37
CA ASN A 39 -5.41 7.19 -9.66
C ASN A 39 -6.24 6.39 -10.67
N ALA A 40 -6.90 7.11 -11.59
CA ALA A 40 -7.69 6.49 -12.66
C ALA A 40 -6.86 5.58 -13.55
N ARG A 41 -5.65 5.98 -13.95
CA ARG A 41 -4.77 5.13 -14.76
C ARG A 41 -4.45 3.82 -14.06
N SER A 42 -4.13 3.85 -12.76
CA SER A 42 -3.90 2.64 -11.98
C SER A 42 -5.14 1.73 -12.07
N ALA A 43 -6.31 2.26 -11.71
CA ALA A 43 -7.57 1.51 -11.75
C ALA A 43 -7.87 0.91 -13.14
N VAL A 44 -7.75 1.69 -14.22
CA VAL A 44 -7.99 1.25 -15.59
C VAL A 44 -6.98 0.16 -16.02
N VAL A 45 -5.70 0.30 -15.69
CA VAL A 45 -4.68 -0.70 -16.06
C VAL A 45 -4.97 -2.05 -15.38
N TYR A 46 -5.34 -2.03 -14.09
CA TYR A 46 -5.66 -3.25 -13.38
C TYR A 46 -7.03 -3.81 -13.76
N ASP A 47 -7.99 -2.98 -14.17
CA ASP A 47 -9.26 -3.43 -14.77
C ASP A 47 -9.01 -4.21 -16.07
N VAL A 48 -8.18 -3.68 -16.98
CA VAL A 48 -7.83 -4.37 -18.23
C VAL A 48 -7.15 -5.72 -17.94
N LEU A 49 -6.22 -5.75 -16.98
CA LEU A 49 -5.57 -6.99 -16.57
C LEU A 49 -6.56 -7.98 -15.95
N PHE A 50 -7.45 -7.51 -15.08
CA PHE A 50 -8.48 -8.32 -14.43
C PHE A 50 -9.44 -8.94 -15.45
N ARG A 51 -9.94 -8.13 -16.40
CA ARG A 51 -10.78 -8.60 -17.51
C ARG A 51 -10.08 -9.66 -18.34
N LEU A 52 -8.82 -9.43 -18.74
CA LEU A 52 -8.06 -10.40 -19.51
C LEU A 52 -7.86 -11.72 -18.75
N LEU A 53 -7.54 -11.65 -17.46
CA LEU A 53 -7.36 -12.85 -16.64
C LEU A 53 -8.66 -13.64 -16.49
N ARG A 54 -9.81 -12.98 -16.38
CA ARG A 54 -11.12 -13.64 -16.32
C ARG A 54 -11.52 -14.36 -17.61
N GLU A 55 -10.99 -13.93 -18.76
CA GLU A 55 -11.15 -14.65 -20.03
C GLU A 55 -10.20 -15.86 -20.13
N LEU A 56 -9.09 -15.85 -19.40
CA LEU A 56 -8.04 -16.87 -19.49
C LEU A 56 -8.09 -17.94 -18.40
N TYR A 57 -8.68 -17.64 -17.24
CA TYR A 57 -8.70 -18.49 -16.07
C TYR A 57 -10.12 -18.65 -15.51
N PRO A 58 -10.44 -19.80 -14.89
CA PRO A 58 -11.79 -20.07 -14.39
C PRO A 58 -12.25 -19.07 -13.32
N GLU A 59 -11.35 -18.72 -12.41
CA GLU A 59 -11.62 -17.80 -11.31
C GLU A 59 -10.48 -16.79 -11.16
N VAL A 60 -10.84 -15.55 -10.85
CA VAL A 60 -9.90 -14.48 -10.53
C VAL A 60 -10.41 -13.68 -9.34
N ILE A 61 -9.63 -13.64 -8.28
CA ILE A 61 -9.88 -12.82 -7.09
C ILE A 61 -9.06 -11.55 -7.22
N TYR A 62 -9.72 -10.41 -7.42
CA TYR A 62 -9.09 -9.10 -7.45
C TYR A 62 -9.40 -8.33 -6.17
N VAL A 63 -8.35 -8.00 -5.42
CA VAL A 63 -8.42 -7.16 -4.21
C VAL A 63 -7.81 -5.80 -4.51
N ARG A 64 -8.52 -4.73 -4.17
CA ARG A 64 -8.00 -3.35 -4.20
C ARG A 64 -8.40 -2.66 -2.90
N ASN A 65 -7.46 -2.15 -2.12
CA ASN A 65 -7.85 -1.49 -0.87
C ASN A 65 -8.34 -0.06 -1.08
N ILE A 66 -8.94 0.49 -0.03
CA ILE A 66 -9.08 1.93 0.18
C ILE A 66 -8.26 2.30 1.42
N THR A 67 -7.34 3.24 1.28
CA THR A 67 -6.68 3.86 2.44
C THR A 67 -7.57 5.00 2.93
N ASP A 68 -8.34 4.72 3.98
CA ASP A 68 -9.28 5.63 4.64
C ASP A 68 -8.78 6.12 6.03
N VAL A 69 -7.50 5.90 6.33
CA VAL A 69 -6.77 6.54 7.43
C VAL A 69 -5.35 6.86 6.97
N ASP A 70 -4.95 8.13 7.05
CA ASP A 70 -3.61 8.61 6.70
C ASP A 70 -3.42 10.03 7.26
N ASP A 71 -2.18 10.50 7.38
CA ASP A 71 -1.87 11.88 7.80
C ASP A 71 -2.62 12.92 6.94
N LYS A 72 -2.74 12.70 5.62
CA LYS A 72 -3.46 13.62 4.72
C LYS A 72 -4.96 13.65 5.00
N ILE A 73 -5.54 12.49 5.31
CA ILE A 73 -6.97 12.37 5.65
C ILE A 73 -7.23 13.09 6.97
N ILE A 74 -6.39 12.84 7.98
CA ILE A 74 -6.52 13.44 9.32
C ILE A 74 -6.39 14.96 9.25
N ASN A 75 -5.44 15.46 8.46
CA ASN A 75 -5.26 16.90 8.25
C ASN A 75 -6.48 17.53 7.54
N ALA A 76 -6.95 16.94 6.44
CA ALA A 76 -8.07 17.48 5.69
C ALA A 76 -9.42 17.35 6.44
N ALA A 77 -9.60 16.28 7.21
CA ALA A 77 -10.76 16.10 8.10
C ALA A 77 -10.76 17.16 9.22
N ALA A 78 -9.58 17.49 9.77
CA ALA A 78 -9.45 18.54 10.79
C ALA A 78 -9.85 19.92 10.27
N GLU A 79 -9.45 20.27 9.04
CA GLU A 79 -9.81 21.53 8.40
C GLU A 79 -11.33 21.69 8.21
N THR A 80 -12.03 20.58 8.04
CA THR A 80 -13.49 20.55 7.85
C THR A 80 -14.27 20.28 9.14
N GLY A 81 -13.58 19.98 10.25
CA GLY A 81 -14.19 19.62 11.53
C GLY A 81 -14.96 18.29 11.53
N GLN A 82 -14.69 17.40 10.58
CA GLN A 82 -15.36 16.10 10.42
C GLN A 82 -14.50 14.98 11.02
N ASN A 83 -15.11 13.89 11.47
CA ASN A 83 -14.35 12.66 11.74
C ASN A 83 -13.88 12.02 10.43
N ILE A 84 -12.86 11.16 10.48
CA ILE A 84 -12.28 10.58 9.26
C ILE A 84 -13.27 9.69 8.49
N GLY A 85 -14.22 9.04 9.16
CA GLY A 85 -15.21 8.18 8.52
C GLY A 85 -16.16 8.97 7.62
N ASP A 86 -16.80 10.00 8.17
CA ASP A 86 -17.70 10.88 7.41
C ASP A 86 -16.97 11.60 6.27
N PHE A 87 -15.73 12.03 6.54
CA PHE A 87 -14.91 12.73 5.56
C PHE A 87 -14.56 11.82 4.36
N THR A 88 -14.09 10.61 4.62
CA THR A 88 -13.64 9.67 3.59
C THR A 88 -14.80 9.06 2.82
N GLU A 89 -15.96 8.81 3.43
CA GLU A 89 -17.13 8.22 2.76
C GLU A 89 -17.56 9.03 1.53
N ARG A 90 -17.47 10.36 1.59
CA ARG A 90 -17.74 11.24 0.44
C ARG A 90 -16.77 10.99 -0.72
N TYR A 91 -15.48 10.88 -0.44
CA TYR A 91 -14.45 10.70 -1.47
C TYR A 91 -14.39 9.27 -1.99
N ILE A 92 -14.77 8.28 -1.18
CA ILE A 92 -15.00 6.90 -1.62
C ILE A 92 -16.11 6.88 -2.68
N ARG A 93 -17.24 7.53 -2.39
CA ARG A 93 -18.34 7.64 -3.36
C ARG A 93 -17.90 8.31 -4.66
N TYR A 94 -17.19 9.44 -4.60
CA TYR A 94 -16.70 10.11 -5.81
C TYR A 94 -15.71 9.25 -6.59
N PHE A 95 -14.80 8.55 -5.90
CA PHE A 95 -13.90 7.61 -6.55
C PHE A 95 -14.68 6.50 -7.28
N HIS A 96 -15.73 5.95 -6.68
CA HIS A 96 -16.57 4.96 -7.35
C HIS A 96 -17.31 5.53 -8.56
N GLU A 97 -17.92 6.71 -8.43
CA GLU A 97 -18.57 7.41 -9.56
C GLU A 97 -17.60 7.63 -10.73
N ASP A 98 -16.37 8.07 -10.45
CA ASP A 98 -15.33 8.27 -11.46
C ASP A 98 -14.91 6.95 -12.12
N MET A 99 -14.70 5.89 -11.35
CA MET A 99 -14.27 4.59 -11.88
C MET A 99 -15.38 3.91 -12.70
N ASP A 100 -16.63 4.06 -12.28
CA ASP A 100 -17.81 3.59 -13.01
C ASP A 100 -17.97 4.34 -14.34
N ALA A 101 -17.77 5.67 -14.34
CA ALA A 101 -17.79 6.47 -15.56
C ALA A 101 -16.69 6.07 -16.56
N LEU A 102 -15.55 5.58 -16.06
CA LEU A 102 -14.47 4.99 -16.85
C LEU A 102 -14.71 3.51 -17.23
N ASN A 103 -15.85 2.94 -16.87
CA ASN A 103 -16.22 1.55 -17.12
C ASN A 103 -15.24 0.53 -16.51
N CYS A 104 -14.62 0.88 -15.38
CA CYS A 104 -13.83 -0.07 -14.60
C CYS A 104 -14.77 -1.04 -13.87
N LEU A 105 -14.43 -2.32 -13.82
CA LEU A 105 -15.12 -3.26 -12.94
C LEU A 105 -14.77 -2.98 -11.48
N SER A 106 -15.72 -3.26 -10.59
CA SER A 106 -15.43 -3.35 -9.16
C SER A 106 -14.48 -4.52 -8.88
N PRO A 107 -13.54 -4.38 -7.92
CA PRO A 107 -12.74 -5.51 -7.46
C PRO A 107 -13.64 -6.57 -6.82
N THR A 108 -13.16 -7.81 -6.76
CA THR A 108 -13.83 -8.90 -6.02
C THR A 108 -13.96 -8.56 -4.53
N VAL A 109 -12.95 -7.89 -3.96
CA VAL A 109 -12.95 -7.40 -2.57
C VAL A 109 -12.33 -6.01 -2.51
N GLU A 110 -12.97 -5.09 -1.79
CA GLU A 110 -12.47 -3.71 -1.59
C GLU A 110 -12.31 -3.37 -0.09
N PRO A 111 -11.26 -3.88 0.59
CA PRO A 111 -11.12 -3.67 2.02
C PRO A 111 -10.71 -2.23 2.34
N ARG A 112 -11.23 -1.72 3.46
CA ARG A 112 -10.87 -0.42 4.03
C ARG A 112 -9.82 -0.62 5.12
N ALA A 113 -8.81 0.24 5.18
CA ALA A 113 -7.77 0.17 6.20
C ALA A 113 -8.35 0.24 7.63
N THR A 114 -9.34 1.11 7.87
CA THR A 114 -10.01 1.25 9.18
C THR A 114 -10.76 -0.01 9.63
N ALA A 115 -11.15 -0.89 8.70
CA ALA A 115 -11.84 -2.15 8.99
C ALA A 115 -10.87 -3.31 9.28
N GLU A 116 -9.56 -3.10 9.10
CA GLU A 116 -8.54 -4.16 9.09
C GLU A 116 -7.47 -3.97 10.17
N ILE A 117 -7.77 -3.13 11.17
CA ILE A 117 -6.86 -2.82 12.29
C ILE A 117 -6.44 -4.09 13.04
N ASP A 118 -7.37 -5.00 13.35
CA ASP A 118 -7.05 -6.23 14.08
C ASP A 118 -6.04 -7.09 13.30
N THR A 119 -6.21 -7.19 11.98
CA THR A 119 -5.29 -7.91 11.10
C THR A 119 -3.90 -7.24 11.09
N MET A 120 -3.85 -5.90 11.05
CA MET A 120 -2.60 -5.15 11.17
C MET A 120 -1.92 -5.40 12.51
N LEU A 121 -2.64 -5.31 13.63
CA LEU A 121 -2.10 -5.55 14.96
C LEU A 121 -1.53 -6.97 15.10
N GLN A 122 -2.21 -7.98 14.57
CA GLN A 122 -1.71 -9.35 14.54
C GLN A 122 -0.41 -9.47 13.74
N LEU A 123 -0.35 -8.84 12.57
CA LEU A 123 0.85 -8.87 11.73
C LEU A 123 2.03 -8.15 12.38
N ILE A 124 1.78 -7.00 13.03
CA ILE A 124 2.80 -6.26 13.78
C ILE A 124 3.30 -7.08 14.96
N SER A 125 2.42 -7.73 15.72
CA SER A 125 2.81 -8.61 16.84
C SER A 125 3.73 -9.74 16.35
N ARG A 126 3.41 -10.39 15.23
CA ARG A 126 4.28 -11.42 14.63
C ARG A 126 5.66 -10.86 14.25
N LEU A 127 5.71 -9.66 13.68
CA LEU A 127 6.97 -9.01 13.31
C LEU A 127 7.81 -8.65 14.55
N VAL A 128 7.18 -8.23 15.65
CA VAL A 128 7.88 -7.97 16.92
C VAL A 128 8.39 -9.28 17.53
N GLU A 129 7.55 -10.31 17.61
CA GLU A 129 7.90 -11.62 18.18
C GLU A 129 9.04 -12.31 17.40
N SER A 130 9.09 -12.13 16.08
CA SER A 130 10.14 -12.68 15.22
C SER A 130 11.42 -11.83 15.18
N GLY A 131 11.47 -10.70 15.88
CA GLY A 131 12.64 -9.82 15.93
C GLY A 131 12.85 -8.95 14.68
N HIS A 132 11.81 -8.80 13.85
CA HIS A 132 11.82 -7.94 12.66
C HIS A 132 11.24 -6.54 12.91
N ALA A 133 10.61 -6.33 14.07
CA ALA A 133 10.13 -5.03 14.52
C ALA A 133 10.51 -4.77 15.99
N TYR A 134 10.55 -3.50 16.38
CA TYR A 134 10.86 -3.09 17.75
C TYR A 134 10.00 -1.90 18.20
N VAL A 135 9.82 -1.78 19.51
CA VAL A 135 9.07 -0.70 20.14
C VAL A 135 10.04 0.36 20.66
N LYS A 136 9.81 1.64 20.31
CA LYS A 136 10.58 2.77 20.85
C LYS A 136 9.75 4.05 20.80
N GLY A 137 9.78 4.84 21.88
CA GLY A 137 9.00 6.08 21.97
C GLY A 137 7.48 5.89 21.80
N GLY A 138 6.94 4.72 22.20
CA GLY A 138 5.53 4.34 21.99
C GLY A 138 5.18 3.93 20.55
N SER A 139 6.09 4.11 19.59
CA SER A 139 5.93 3.65 18.21
C SER A 139 6.46 2.23 18.04
N VAL A 140 5.93 1.51 17.06
CA VAL A 140 6.49 0.26 16.57
C VAL A 140 7.11 0.51 15.21
N TYR A 141 8.37 0.12 15.05
CA TYR A 141 9.13 0.28 13.80
C TYR A 141 9.51 -1.09 13.24
N PHE A 142 9.51 -1.21 11.92
CA PHE A 142 10.15 -2.31 11.22
C PHE A 142 11.65 -2.04 11.12
N SER A 143 12.47 -3.04 11.47
CA SER A 143 13.93 -2.94 11.35
C SER A 143 14.37 -3.41 9.96
N ILE A 144 14.75 -2.49 9.08
CA ILE A 144 15.16 -2.88 7.72
C ILE A 144 16.44 -3.73 7.73
N SER A 145 17.30 -3.53 8.72
CA SER A 145 18.53 -4.31 8.92
C SER A 145 18.25 -5.77 9.27
N SER A 146 17.06 -6.09 9.78
CA SER A 146 16.65 -7.48 10.05
C SER A 146 16.26 -8.25 8.78
N HIS A 147 16.00 -7.55 7.67
CA HIS A 147 15.66 -8.15 6.38
C HIS A 147 16.83 -8.06 5.41
N ARG A 148 17.63 -9.13 5.32
CA ARG A 148 18.86 -9.18 4.49
C ARG A 148 18.67 -8.84 3.00
N HIS A 149 17.45 -8.97 2.49
CA HIS A 149 17.12 -8.77 1.07
C HIS A 149 16.41 -7.43 0.80
N TYR A 150 16.37 -6.53 1.79
CA TYR A 150 15.69 -5.25 1.67
C TYR A 150 16.30 -4.38 0.56
N GLY A 151 15.45 -3.82 -0.30
CA GLY A 151 15.86 -3.04 -1.47
C GLY A 151 15.90 -3.85 -2.77
N ARG A 152 15.62 -5.16 -2.73
CA ARG A 152 15.71 -6.04 -3.90
C ARG A 152 14.63 -5.76 -4.95
N LEU A 153 13.42 -5.36 -4.54
CA LEU A 153 12.35 -5.05 -5.50
C LEU A 153 12.67 -3.78 -6.29
N SER A 154 13.12 -2.74 -5.59
CA SER A 154 13.42 -1.43 -6.16
C SER A 154 14.83 -1.33 -6.77
N GLY A 155 15.71 -2.28 -6.47
CA GLY A 155 17.13 -2.27 -6.85
C GLY A 155 17.97 -1.27 -6.05
N ARG A 156 17.43 -0.67 -4.98
CA ARG A 156 18.14 0.31 -4.14
C ARG A 156 19.01 -0.39 -3.12
N LYS A 157 20.20 0.16 -2.86
CA LYS A 157 21.07 -0.29 -1.76
C LYS A 157 20.81 0.54 -0.50
N ILE A 158 20.81 -0.11 0.65
CA ILE A 158 20.60 0.53 1.96
C ILE A 158 21.59 1.69 2.17
N ASP A 159 22.87 1.51 1.85
CA ASP A 159 23.91 2.55 2.03
C ASP A 159 23.67 3.82 1.17
N GLU A 160 23.14 3.64 -0.05
CA GLU A 160 22.80 4.74 -0.95
C GLU A 160 21.57 5.52 -0.43
N MET A 161 20.64 4.83 0.24
CA MET A 161 19.48 5.47 0.87
C MET A 161 19.86 6.33 2.07
N ILE A 162 20.87 5.92 2.84
CA ILE A 162 21.35 6.67 4.02
C ILE A 162 22.10 7.94 3.60
N SER A 163 22.94 7.85 2.56
CA SER A 163 23.75 8.97 2.08
C SER A 163 22.96 10.07 1.36
N GLY A 164 21.82 9.72 0.73
CA GLY A 164 20.92 10.68 0.07
C GLY A 164 19.97 11.43 1.00
N ASN A 165 19.69 10.89 2.18
CA ASN A 165 18.79 11.51 3.16
C ASN A 165 19.54 12.55 4.01
N ARG A 166 19.49 13.82 3.60
CA ARG A 166 19.70 14.98 4.49
C ARG A 166 18.54 15.19 5.48
N VAL A 167 17.89 14.11 5.91
CA VAL A 167 16.72 14.14 6.78
C VAL A 167 17.19 13.99 8.21
N SER A 168 16.70 14.85 9.11
CA SER A 168 16.92 14.74 10.55
C SER A 168 16.67 13.30 10.97
N ILE A 169 17.68 12.64 11.54
CA ILE A 169 17.51 11.34 12.19
C ILE A 169 16.41 11.57 13.21
N ASP A 170 15.24 11.00 12.98
CA ASP A 170 14.23 10.87 14.01
C ASP A 170 14.94 10.12 15.15
N ALA A 171 15.22 10.81 16.26
CA ALA A 171 16.07 10.32 17.34
C ALA A 171 15.56 8.98 17.92
N GLU A 172 14.30 8.66 17.65
CA GLU A 172 13.64 7.43 18.05
C GLU A 172 14.00 6.23 17.17
N LYS A 173 14.45 6.38 15.93
CA LYS A 173 14.80 5.23 15.08
C LYS A 173 16.16 4.64 15.44
N LEU A 174 16.28 3.31 15.42
CA LEU A 174 17.57 2.61 15.58
C LEU A 174 18.40 2.67 14.30
N HIS A 175 17.73 2.66 13.14
CA HIS A 175 18.34 2.86 11.85
C HIS A 175 17.52 3.86 11.01
N PRO A 176 18.15 4.78 10.26
CA PRO A 176 17.43 5.84 9.53
C PRO A 176 16.44 5.33 8.48
N GLY A 177 16.67 4.13 7.94
CA GLY A 177 15.77 3.48 7.00
C GLY A 177 14.60 2.73 7.65
N ASP A 178 14.57 2.58 8.97
CA ASP A 178 13.45 1.95 9.67
C ASP A 178 12.17 2.77 9.49
N PHE A 179 11.05 2.09 9.38
CA PHE A 179 9.77 2.73 9.09
C PHE A 179 8.69 2.29 10.09
N VAL A 180 7.70 3.16 10.28
CA VAL A 180 6.65 2.99 11.27
C VAL A 180 5.68 1.91 10.83
N LEU A 181 5.38 0.99 11.74
CA LEU A 181 4.29 0.02 11.65
C LEU A 181 3.07 0.51 12.44
N TRP A 182 3.31 1.10 13.62
CA TRP A 182 2.28 1.66 14.50
C TRP A 182 2.78 2.95 15.13
N LYS A 183 1.96 3.99 15.12
CA LYS A 183 2.28 5.31 15.69
C LYS A 183 1.35 5.65 16.85
N PRO A 184 1.84 6.19 17.97
CA PRO A 184 1.01 6.75 19.03
C PRO A 184 0.04 7.78 18.49
N ALA A 185 -1.20 7.73 18.98
CA ALA A 185 -2.22 8.68 18.62
C ALA A 185 -1.94 10.04 19.26
N THR A 186 -2.10 11.09 18.48
CA THR A 186 -2.18 12.47 18.98
C THR A 186 -3.58 12.78 19.50
N GLU A 187 -3.75 13.89 20.22
CA GLU A 187 -5.09 14.36 20.63
C GLU A 187 -6.02 14.59 19.42
N GLN A 188 -5.44 15.05 18.30
CA GLN A 188 -6.17 15.23 17.04
C GLN A 188 -6.62 13.89 16.44
N ASP A 189 -5.75 12.88 16.45
CA ASP A 189 -6.09 11.53 15.97
C ASP A 189 -7.30 10.98 16.75
N ILE A 190 -7.27 11.09 18.09
CA ILE A 190 -8.37 10.65 18.96
C ILE A 190 -9.65 11.42 18.66
N LYS A 191 -9.57 12.76 18.57
CA LYS A 191 -10.73 13.63 18.33
C LYS A 191 -11.42 13.32 17.00
N LEU A 192 -10.66 12.94 15.97
CA LEU A 192 -11.18 12.68 14.62
C LEU A 192 -11.54 11.21 14.37
N GLY A 193 -11.41 10.34 15.37
CA GLY A 193 -11.73 8.91 15.26
C GLY A 193 -10.66 8.10 14.50
N ALA A 194 -9.41 8.57 14.48
CA ALA A 194 -8.28 7.94 13.83
C ALA A 194 -7.33 7.27 14.85
N ALA A 195 -7.87 6.72 15.94
CA ALA A 195 -7.11 6.08 17.00
C ALA A 195 -7.78 4.78 17.46
N TRP A 196 -6.97 3.74 17.65
CA TRP A 196 -7.40 2.41 18.07
C TRP A 196 -6.51 1.90 19.21
N GLU A 197 -7.05 1.00 20.02
CA GLU A 197 -6.29 0.33 21.08
C GLU A 197 -5.30 -0.68 20.49
N SER A 198 -4.14 -0.83 21.14
CA SER A 198 -3.13 -1.82 20.75
C SER A 198 -2.31 -2.29 21.95
N PRO A 199 -1.56 -3.40 21.84
CA PRO A 199 -0.60 -3.83 22.86
C PRO A 199 0.47 -2.79 23.21
N TRP A 200 0.69 -1.79 22.35
CA TRP A 200 1.69 -0.73 22.52
C TRP A 200 1.06 0.62 22.89
N GLY A 201 -0.23 0.65 23.23
CA GLY A 201 -1.00 1.86 23.54
C GLY A 201 -1.86 2.36 22.38
N GLY A 202 -2.69 3.36 22.66
CA GLY A 202 -3.58 3.97 21.67
C GLY A 202 -2.81 4.57 20.50
N GLY A 203 -3.18 4.23 19.28
CA GLY A 203 -2.43 4.63 18.09
C GLY A 203 -3.14 4.34 16.77
N ARG A 204 -2.38 4.39 15.69
CA ARG A 204 -2.87 4.15 14.33
C ARG A 204 -1.78 3.50 13.46
N PRO A 205 -2.17 2.81 12.37
CA PRO A 205 -1.22 2.14 11.51
C PRO A 205 -0.29 3.12 10.77
N GLY A 206 0.90 2.63 10.42
CA GLY A 206 1.73 3.25 9.40
C GLY A 206 1.31 2.77 8.01
N TRP A 207 1.41 3.64 6.99
CA TRP A 207 0.87 3.42 5.65
C TRP A 207 1.15 2.03 5.04
N HIS A 208 2.35 1.48 5.20
CA HIS A 208 2.75 0.22 4.54
C HIS A 208 2.10 -1.03 5.15
N ILE A 209 1.83 -1.05 6.46
CA ILE A 209 1.31 -2.26 7.13
C ILE A 209 -0.12 -2.58 6.71
N GLU A 210 -0.85 -1.56 6.24
CA GLU A 210 -2.23 -1.69 5.79
C GLU A 210 -2.34 -2.68 4.65
N CYS A 211 -1.62 -2.43 3.55
CA CYS A 211 -1.67 -3.27 2.36
C CYS A 211 -1.12 -4.68 2.64
N SER A 212 -0.06 -4.79 3.44
CA SER A 212 0.47 -6.09 3.89
C SER A 212 -0.54 -6.93 4.64
N ALA A 213 -1.30 -6.33 5.57
CA ALA A 213 -2.31 -7.03 6.35
C ALA A 213 -3.52 -7.41 5.50
N MET A 214 -4.01 -6.48 4.67
CA MET A 214 -5.17 -6.70 3.81
C MET A 214 -4.90 -7.76 2.74
N SER A 215 -3.77 -7.66 2.03
CA SER A 215 -3.42 -8.65 1.00
C SER A 215 -3.27 -10.05 1.61
N TYR A 216 -2.61 -10.17 2.77
CA TYR A 216 -2.50 -11.42 3.52
C TYR A 216 -3.87 -12.01 3.88
N ARG A 217 -4.78 -11.19 4.45
CA ARG A 217 -6.10 -11.66 4.88
C ARG A 217 -6.93 -12.24 3.75
N TYR A 218 -6.92 -11.59 2.59
CA TYR A 218 -7.81 -11.94 1.48
C TYR A 218 -7.19 -12.91 0.47
N LEU A 219 -5.86 -12.93 0.36
CA LEU A 219 -5.17 -13.72 -0.67
C LEU A 219 -4.28 -14.83 -0.09
N GLY A 220 -3.92 -14.73 1.20
CA GLY A 220 -3.03 -15.65 1.90
C GLY A 220 -1.58 -15.15 1.92
N GLU A 221 -0.68 -15.97 2.45
CA GLU A 221 0.73 -15.63 2.63
C GLU A 221 1.47 -15.41 1.30
N SER A 222 1.03 -16.06 0.22
CA SER A 222 1.59 -15.90 -1.12
C SER A 222 0.49 -15.90 -2.18
N PHE A 223 0.57 -14.99 -3.14
CA PHE A 223 -0.38 -14.82 -4.23
C PHE A 223 0.31 -14.47 -5.57
N ASP A 224 -0.48 -14.40 -6.64
CA ASP A 224 0.08 -14.34 -8.00
C ASP A 224 0.64 -12.96 -8.34
N ILE A 225 -0.19 -11.91 -8.26
CA ILE A 225 0.14 -10.59 -8.82
C ILE A 225 -0.07 -9.50 -7.78
N HIS A 226 0.99 -8.72 -7.51
CA HIS A 226 0.90 -7.46 -6.78
C HIS A 226 1.09 -6.28 -7.76
N GLY A 227 0.15 -5.35 -7.77
CA GLY A 227 0.14 -4.17 -8.62
C GLY A 227 0.09 -2.83 -7.89
N GLY A 228 0.55 -1.79 -8.57
CA GLY A 228 0.38 -0.39 -8.21
C GLY A 228 1.12 0.54 -9.18
N GLY A 229 1.02 1.85 -8.93
CA GLY A 229 1.81 2.83 -9.68
C GLY A 229 3.32 2.63 -9.52
N ALA A 230 4.12 3.02 -10.51
CA ALA A 230 5.58 2.95 -10.43
C ALA A 230 6.18 3.76 -9.26
N ASP A 231 5.48 4.76 -8.75
CA ASP A 231 5.81 5.47 -7.51
C ASP A 231 5.70 4.61 -6.25
N LEU A 232 4.85 3.58 -6.25
CA LEU A 232 4.67 2.70 -5.10
C LEU A 232 5.79 1.67 -4.98
N MET A 233 6.58 1.43 -6.03
CA MET A 233 7.71 0.48 -6.00
C MET A 233 8.64 0.75 -4.82
N PHE A 234 8.91 2.02 -4.50
CA PHE A 234 9.69 2.40 -3.33
C PHE A 234 9.17 3.72 -2.72
N PRO A 235 8.96 3.80 -1.39
CA PRO A 235 9.23 2.75 -0.41
C PRO A 235 8.09 1.74 -0.22
N HIS A 236 6.90 1.98 -0.78
CA HIS A 236 5.68 1.28 -0.36
C HIS A 236 5.72 -0.24 -0.55
N HIS A 237 5.83 -0.71 -1.79
CA HIS A 237 5.87 -2.13 -2.12
C HIS A 237 7.12 -2.86 -1.60
N GLU A 238 8.26 -2.17 -1.51
CA GLU A 238 9.47 -2.72 -0.89
C GLU A 238 9.23 -3.01 0.61
N ASN A 239 8.55 -2.10 1.30
CA ASN A 239 8.19 -2.25 2.70
C ASN A 239 7.18 -3.38 2.91
N GLU A 240 6.19 -3.50 2.02
CA GLU A 240 5.21 -4.59 2.08
C GLU A 240 5.84 -5.96 1.87
N LEU A 241 6.73 -6.06 0.87
CA LEU A 241 7.50 -7.28 0.63
C LEU A 241 8.30 -7.67 1.87
N ALA A 242 9.01 -6.71 2.47
CA ALA A 242 9.80 -6.94 3.68
C ALA A 242 8.93 -7.36 4.87
N GLN A 243 7.81 -6.68 5.12
CA GLN A 243 6.86 -7.02 6.18
C GLN A 243 6.34 -8.45 6.02
N ASN A 244 5.84 -8.83 4.84
CA ASN A 244 5.25 -10.15 4.63
C ASN A 244 6.29 -11.28 4.64
N MET A 245 7.43 -11.10 3.97
CA MET A 245 8.48 -12.12 3.97
C MET A 245 9.08 -12.36 5.36
N CYS A 246 9.12 -11.33 6.21
CA CYS A 246 9.58 -11.44 7.59
C CYS A 246 8.52 -12.01 8.53
N ALA A 247 7.24 -11.74 8.29
CA ALA A 247 6.14 -12.29 9.08
C ALA A 247 5.86 -13.77 8.77
N PHE A 248 6.07 -14.20 7.52
CA PHE A 248 5.70 -15.53 7.02
C PHE A 248 6.91 -16.22 6.40
N SER A 249 7.53 -17.13 7.18
CA SER A 249 8.71 -17.87 6.72
C SER A 249 8.39 -18.75 5.50
N GLY A 250 9.15 -18.58 4.42
CA GLY A 250 8.96 -19.33 3.17
C GLY A 250 7.98 -18.70 2.18
N SER A 251 7.33 -17.59 2.56
CA SER A 251 6.49 -16.82 1.66
C SER A 251 7.30 -16.12 0.55
N GLU A 252 6.76 -16.12 -0.67
CA GLU A 252 7.21 -15.27 -1.78
C GLU A 252 6.47 -13.92 -1.81
N TYR A 253 5.46 -13.75 -0.97
CA TYR A 253 4.45 -12.69 -0.95
C TYR A 253 3.69 -12.55 -2.28
N ALA A 254 4.34 -12.03 -3.32
CA ALA A 254 3.80 -11.93 -4.65
C ALA A 254 4.78 -12.52 -5.69
N ARG A 255 4.28 -13.44 -6.52
CA ARG A 255 5.10 -14.09 -7.56
C ARG A 255 5.46 -13.15 -8.73
N TYR A 256 4.60 -12.17 -8.99
CA TYR A 256 4.76 -11.16 -10.04
C TYR A 256 4.47 -9.76 -9.50
N TRP A 257 5.40 -8.83 -9.69
CA TRP A 257 5.21 -7.41 -9.39
C TRP A 257 4.96 -6.62 -10.67
N VAL A 258 3.76 -6.08 -10.85
CA VAL A 258 3.34 -5.44 -12.10
C VAL A 258 3.02 -3.98 -11.86
N HIS A 259 3.94 -3.08 -12.24
CA HIS A 259 3.77 -1.65 -12.02
C HIS A 259 3.35 -0.89 -13.28
N ASN A 260 2.36 0.00 -13.19
CA ASN A 260 2.03 0.91 -14.29
C ASN A 260 2.97 2.12 -14.33
N GLY A 261 3.29 2.59 -15.54
CA GLY A 261 4.17 3.76 -15.71
C GLY A 261 3.56 5.07 -15.20
N PHE A 262 4.43 6.08 -14.98
CA PHE A 262 4.04 7.44 -14.61
C PHE A 262 3.21 8.12 -15.70
N LEU A 263 2.24 8.94 -15.29
CA LEU A 263 1.61 9.91 -16.18
C LEU A 263 2.44 11.19 -16.23
N THR A 264 2.57 11.73 -17.44
CA THR A 264 3.10 13.06 -17.69
C THR A 264 1.99 13.96 -18.22
N VAL A 265 2.03 15.22 -17.83
CA VAL A 265 1.17 16.31 -18.30
C VAL A 265 2.05 17.39 -18.92
N ASN A 266 1.52 18.21 -19.83
CA ASN A 266 2.20 19.36 -20.43
C ASN A 266 3.62 19.07 -20.95
N ALA A 267 3.73 18.30 -22.04
CA ALA A 267 4.99 18.04 -22.74
C ALA A 267 6.11 17.36 -21.90
N GLY A 268 5.74 16.59 -20.86
CA GLY A 268 6.65 15.66 -20.19
C GLY A 268 6.83 15.88 -18.68
N GLU A 269 6.15 16.85 -18.09
CA GLU A 269 6.22 17.08 -16.65
C GLU A 269 5.44 16.02 -15.86
N LYS A 270 6.02 15.54 -14.77
CA LYS A 270 5.33 14.65 -13.83
C LYS A 270 4.17 15.40 -13.18
N MET A 271 3.02 14.74 -13.04
CA MET A 271 1.91 15.28 -12.28
C MET A 271 2.23 15.29 -10.77
N SER A 272 2.06 16.43 -10.09
CA SER A 272 2.10 16.53 -8.63
C SER A 272 1.28 17.70 -8.11
N LYS A 273 0.71 17.55 -6.90
CA LYS A 273 0.00 18.65 -6.21
C LYS A 273 0.90 19.87 -6.00
N SER A 274 2.19 19.66 -5.72
CA SER A 274 3.16 20.74 -5.53
C SER A 274 3.42 21.59 -6.77
N LEU A 275 3.17 21.05 -7.97
CA LEU A 275 3.29 21.76 -9.24
C LEU A 275 1.97 22.38 -9.71
N GLY A 276 0.86 22.16 -8.98
CA GLY A 276 -0.46 22.67 -9.34
C GLY A 276 -1.00 22.12 -10.66
N ASN A 277 -0.42 21.06 -11.20
CA ASN A 277 -0.74 20.50 -12.53
C ASN A 277 -1.60 19.21 -12.44
N VAL A 278 -2.29 19.01 -11.31
CA VAL A 278 -3.16 17.85 -11.10
C VAL A 278 -4.47 18.04 -11.83
N ILE A 279 -4.84 17.05 -12.64
CA ILE A 279 -6.10 17.00 -13.38
C ILE A 279 -6.96 15.90 -12.76
N THR A 280 -8.18 16.24 -12.34
CA THR A 280 -9.18 15.29 -11.84
C THR A 280 -9.74 14.43 -12.99
N VAL A 281 -10.39 13.32 -12.66
CA VAL A 281 -11.10 12.50 -13.68
C VAL A 281 -12.18 13.31 -14.39
#